data_AF-A0A525HKG5-F1
#
_entry.id   AF-A0A525HKG5-F1
#
_cell.length_a   1.000
_cell.length_b   1.000
_cell.length_c   1.000
_cell.angle_alpha   90.00
_cell.angle_beta   90.00
_cell.angle_gamma   90.00
#
_symmetry.space_group_name_H-M   'P 1'
#
loop_
_entity.id
_entity.type
_entity.pdbx_description
1 polymer ?
#
loop_
_entity_poly.entity_id
_entity_poly.type
_entity_poly.pdbx_seq_one_letter_code
_entity_poly.pdbx_strand_id
1 'polypeptide(L)'
;MASPSSRFDTIDVQRINVREPDGTLRLAIANHARIPGVIIGGKEYPNPNRTEAGMIFYNDQGDENGGLVFDGGLKNRVPANGGSLTFDRWRQDQTLQLVSLENGTDRRVGVQVNDRPDTTLTSPHSVAGMR
;
A
#
# COMPACT_ATOMS: atom_id res chain seq x y z
N MET A 1 -28.92 -7.85 -13.94
CA MET A 1 -29.53 -7.73 -12.60
C MET A 1 -28.38 -7.54 -11.62
N ALA A 2 -28.47 -6.58 -10.70
CA ALA A 2 -27.45 -6.47 -9.65
C ALA A 2 -27.48 -7.73 -8.79
N SER A 3 -26.31 -8.29 -8.49
CA SER A 3 -26.20 -9.41 -7.56
C SER A 3 -26.70 -8.95 -6.17
N PRO A 4 -27.44 -9.80 -5.44
CA PRO A 4 -27.89 -9.44 -4.09
C PRO A 4 -26.69 -9.17 -3.18
N SER A 5 -26.74 -8.11 -2.38
CA SER A 5 -25.70 -7.78 -1.42
C SER A 5 -25.76 -8.72 -0.22
N SER A 6 -24.60 -9.13 0.28
CA SER A 6 -24.50 -9.89 1.54
C SER A 6 -24.33 -8.93 2.71
N ARG A 7 -24.96 -9.24 3.84
CA ARG A 7 -24.78 -8.51 5.10
C ARG A 7 -24.11 -9.43 6.11
N PHE A 8 -23.11 -8.90 6.78
CA PHE A 8 -22.38 -9.57 7.86
C PHE A 8 -22.37 -8.65 9.07
N ASP A 9 -22.44 -9.21 10.27
CA ASP A 9 -22.18 -8.45 11.50
C ASP A 9 -20.67 -8.26 11.70
N THR A 10 -19.88 -9.30 11.47
CA THR A 10 -18.41 -9.28 11.56
C THR A 10 -17.81 -10.26 10.55
N ILE A 11 -16.63 -9.92 10.02
CA ILE A 11 -15.85 -10.77 9.11
C ILE A 11 -14.41 -10.90 9.62
N ASP A 12 -14.03 -12.12 9.99
CA ASP A 12 -12.65 -12.45 10.38
C ASP A 12 -11.91 -13.04 9.18
N VAL A 13 -11.10 -12.22 8.53
CA VAL A 13 -10.37 -12.60 7.31
C VAL A 13 -8.96 -12.02 7.31
N GLN A 14 -8.05 -12.67 6.59
CA GLN A 14 -6.71 -12.13 6.41
C GLN A 14 -6.65 -11.04 5.32
N ARG A 15 -7.58 -11.08 4.35
CA ARG A 15 -7.62 -10.15 3.22
C ARG A 15 -9.02 -10.05 2.60
N ILE A 16 -9.37 -8.84 2.18
CA ILE A 16 -10.53 -8.51 1.34
C ILE A 16 -10.01 -7.91 0.03
N ASN A 17 -10.58 -8.31 -1.10
CA ASN A 17 -10.35 -7.70 -2.41
C ASN A 17 -11.65 -7.03 -2.88
N VAL A 18 -11.57 -5.76 -3.27
CA VAL A 18 -12.63 -5.06 -4.00
C VAL A 18 -12.24 -5.04 -5.47
N ARG A 19 -13.16 -5.47 -6.34
CA ARG A 19 -12.92 -5.63 -7.78
C ARG A 19 -14.02 -4.99 -8.61
N GLU A 20 -13.64 -4.54 -9.80
CA GLU A 20 -14.57 -4.19 -10.86
C GLU A 20 -15.31 -5.42 -11.42
N PRO A 21 -16.41 -5.24 -12.19
CA PRO A 21 -17.13 -6.35 -12.81
C PRO A 21 -16.29 -7.23 -13.74
N ASP A 22 -15.25 -6.67 -14.35
CA ASP A 22 -14.30 -7.39 -15.21
C ASP A 22 -13.20 -8.15 -14.42
N GLY A 23 -13.19 -8.01 -13.09
CA GLY A 23 -12.23 -8.63 -12.19
C GLY A 23 -11.02 -7.77 -11.84
N THR A 24 -10.88 -6.57 -12.41
CA THR A 24 -9.80 -5.63 -12.10
C THR A 24 -9.78 -5.29 -10.62
N LEU A 25 -8.63 -5.41 -9.96
CA LEU A 25 -8.48 -5.10 -8.53
C LEU A 25 -8.49 -3.58 -8.31
N ARG A 26 -9.24 -3.10 -7.31
CA ARG A 26 -9.37 -1.67 -6.94
C ARG A 26 -8.89 -1.35 -5.55
N LEU A 27 -9.06 -2.29 -4.63
CA LEU A 27 -8.62 -2.16 -3.25
C LEU A 27 -8.30 -3.53 -2.67
N ALA A 28 -7.19 -3.62 -1.95
CA ALA A 28 -6.86 -4.74 -1.09
C ALA A 28 -6.79 -4.27 0.37
N ILE A 29 -7.63 -4.82 1.24
CA ILE A 29 -7.54 -4.63 2.70
C ILE A 29 -6.92 -5.90 3.26
N ALA A 30 -5.75 -5.84 3.90
CA ALA A 30 -5.01 -7.02 4.27
C ALA A 30 -4.19 -6.86 5.57
N ASN A 31 -4.00 -7.97 6.27
CA ASN A 31 -3.02 -8.06 7.35
C ASN A 31 -1.58 -8.11 6.80
N HIS A 32 -0.59 -8.03 7.70
CA HIS A 32 0.84 -8.06 7.32
C HIS A 32 1.22 -9.28 6.47
N ALA A 33 0.60 -10.44 6.70
CA ALA A 33 0.93 -11.69 6.03
C ALA A 33 0.37 -11.78 4.61
N ARG A 34 -0.64 -10.96 4.27
CA ARG A 34 -1.38 -11.04 2.99
C ARG A 34 -1.46 -9.71 2.25
N ILE A 35 -0.79 -8.68 2.74
CA ILE A 35 -0.65 -7.41 2.03
C ILE A 35 0.09 -7.67 0.71
N PRO A 36 -0.38 -7.12 -0.42
CA PRO A 36 0.24 -7.41 -1.71
C PRO A 36 1.58 -6.70 -1.83
N GLY A 37 2.41 -7.22 -2.73
CA GLY A 37 3.52 -6.47 -3.31
C GLY A 37 3.03 -5.29 -4.17
N VAL A 38 3.96 -4.65 -4.88
CA VAL A 38 3.64 -3.56 -5.80
C VAL A 38 3.08 -4.14 -7.09
N ILE A 39 1.88 -3.74 -7.51
CA ILE A 39 1.28 -4.20 -8.77
C ILE A 39 1.44 -3.12 -9.84
N ILE A 40 2.14 -3.43 -10.93
CA ILE A 40 2.31 -2.54 -12.09
C ILE A 40 2.24 -3.35 -13.38
N GLY A 41 1.48 -2.89 -14.36
CA GLY A 41 1.29 -3.55 -15.65
C GLY A 41 0.69 -4.95 -15.51
N GLY A 42 -0.18 -5.16 -14.52
CA GLY A 42 -0.77 -6.47 -14.23
C GLY A 42 0.18 -7.49 -13.61
N LYS A 43 1.41 -7.10 -13.25
CA LYS A 43 2.39 -7.95 -12.58
C LYS A 43 2.62 -7.48 -11.15
N GLU A 44 2.62 -8.43 -10.23
CA GLU A 44 3.00 -8.20 -8.84
C GLU A 44 4.52 -8.34 -8.68
N TYR A 45 5.13 -7.36 -8.02
CA TYR A 45 6.53 -7.29 -7.66
C TYR A 45 6.65 -7.37 -6.14
N PRO A 46 7.53 -8.22 -5.59
CA PRO A 46 7.73 -8.29 -4.14
C PRO A 46 8.09 -6.92 -3.56
N ASN A 47 7.52 -6.60 -2.40
CA ASN A 47 7.89 -5.42 -1.62
C ASN A 47 8.37 -5.88 -0.23
N PRO A 48 9.63 -6.35 -0.11
CA PRO A 48 10.14 -6.94 1.13
C PRO A 48 10.19 -5.94 2.30
N ASN A 49 10.15 -4.64 2.00
CA ASN A 49 10.18 -3.57 3.01
C ASN A 49 8.79 -3.23 3.56
N ARG A 50 7.71 -3.71 2.93
CA ARG A 50 6.34 -3.53 3.41
C ARG A 50 6.07 -4.54 4.53
N THR A 51 6.11 -4.06 5.77
CA THR A 51 5.87 -4.88 6.98
C THR A 51 4.53 -4.57 7.64
N GLU A 52 3.84 -3.55 7.14
CA GLU A 52 2.59 -3.01 7.66
C GLU A 52 1.38 -3.86 7.24
N ALA A 53 0.26 -3.68 7.96
CA ALA A 53 -1.07 -4.07 7.51
C ALA A 53 -1.80 -2.83 6.98
N GLY A 54 -2.81 -3.00 6.11
CA GLY A 54 -3.59 -1.86 5.65
C GLY A 54 -4.34 -2.05 4.35
N MET A 55 -4.53 -0.94 3.66
CA MET A 55 -5.28 -0.77 2.43
C MET A 55 -4.35 -0.36 1.30
N ILE A 56 -4.34 -1.09 0.20
CA ILE A 56 -3.61 -0.73 -1.03
C ILE A 56 -4.63 -0.42 -2.13
N PHE A 57 -4.50 0.75 -2.74
CA PHE A 57 -5.41 1.26 -3.76
C PHE A 57 -4.83 1.06 -5.16
N TYR A 58 -5.70 0.84 -6.14
CA TYR A 58 -5.31 0.61 -7.53
C TYR A 58 -6.09 1.52 -8.48
N ASN A 59 -5.43 1.95 -9.55
CA ASN A 59 -6.03 2.77 -10.61
C ASN A 59 -6.83 1.94 -11.63
N ASP A 60 -7.36 2.58 -12.68
CA ASP A 60 -8.24 1.96 -13.70
C ASP A 60 -7.53 0.89 -14.55
N GLN A 61 -6.21 0.82 -14.47
CA GLN A 61 -5.39 -0.20 -15.12
C GLN A 61 -5.00 -1.35 -14.18
N GLY A 62 -5.40 -1.27 -12.91
CA GLY A 62 -5.00 -2.21 -11.86
C GLY A 62 -3.59 -1.97 -11.30
N ASP A 63 -2.97 -0.82 -11.60
CA ASP A 63 -1.66 -0.45 -11.06
C ASP A 63 -1.82 0.20 -9.68
N GLU A 64 -0.91 -0.09 -8.75
CA GLU A 64 -0.90 0.51 -7.41
C GLU A 64 -0.88 2.05 -7.50
N ASN A 65 -1.71 2.71 -6.68
CA ASN A 65 -1.89 4.16 -6.67
C ASN A 65 -1.78 4.74 -5.25
N GLY A 66 -1.03 4.08 -4.38
CA GLY A 66 -0.87 4.44 -2.98
C GLY A 66 -1.60 3.52 -2.02
N GLY A 67 -1.55 3.88 -0.74
CA GLY A 67 -2.02 3.03 0.35
C GLY A 67 -2.25 3.78 1.65
N LEU A 68 -3.03 3.16 2.53
CA LEU A 68 -3.17 3.53 3.92
C LEU A 68 -2.69 2.35 4.77
N VAL A 69 -1.54 2.49 5.40
CA VAL A 69 -0.87 1.38 6.09
C VAL A 69 -0.48 1.76 7.50
N PHE A 70 -0.48 0.77 8.39
CA PHE A 70 -0.10 0.91 9.78
C PHE A 70 0.74 -0.28 10.25
N ASP A 71 1.76 0.01 11.05
CA ASP A 71 2.43 -0.92 11.94
C ASP A 71 2.50 -0.35 13.36
N GLY A 72 2.79 -1.21 14.33
CA GLY A 72 2.99 -0.76 15.70
C GLY A 72 3.25 -1.91 16.66
N GLY A 73 3.90 -1.59 17.76
CA GLY A 73 4.20 -2.55 18.82
C GLY A 73 5.54 -2.27 19.50
N LEU A 74 6.10 -3.29 20.13
CA LEU A 74 7.44 -3.23 20.70
C LEU A 74 8.45 -3.83 19.73
N LYS A 75 9.43 -3.05 19.27
CA LYS A 75 10.62 -3.53 18.58
C LYS A 75 11.77 -3.55 19.58
N ASN A 76 12.26 -4.75 19.96
CA ASN A 76 13.31 -4.90 20.98
C ASN A 76 12.99 -4.20 22.32
N ARG A 77 11.73 -4.29 22.78
CA ARG A 77 11.20 -3.59 23.98
C ARG A 77 11.15 -2.07 23.88
N VAL A 78 11.41 -1.51 22.70
CA VAL A 78 11.25 -0.09 22.41
C VAL A 78 9.91 0.12 21.70
N PRO A 79 9.06 1.06 22.16
CA PRO A 79 7.84 1.42 21.44
C PRO A 79 8.14 1.84 19.99
N ALA A 80 7.44 1.26 19.05
CA ALA A 80 7.48 1.64 17.65
C ALA A 80 6.05 1.75 17.12
N ASN A 81 5.80 2.75 16.31
CA ASN A 81 4.53 2.96 15.63
C ASN A 81 4.79 3.56 14.25
N GLY A 82 4.02 3.15 13.26
CA GLY A 82 4.10 3.69 11.92
C GLY A 82 2.72 3.75 11.29
N GLY A 83 2.43 4.88 10.66
CA GLY A 83 1.22 5.09 9.89
C GLY A 83 1.56 5.95 8.69
N SER A 84 1.08 5.56 7.52
CA SER A 84 1.25 6.32 6.29
C SER A 84 -0.01 6.29 5.44
N LEU A 85 -0.45 7.46 4.97
CA LEU A 85 -1.34 7.61 3.83
C LEU A 85 -0.52 8.13 2.66
N THR A 86 -0.45 7.37 1.58
CA THR A 86 0.38 7.68 0.42
C THR A 86 -0.44 7.86 -0.85
N PHE A 87 0.06 8.73 -1.73
CA PHE A 87 -0.47 8.95 -3.07
C PHE A 87 0.67 8.75 -4.06
N ASP A 88 0.54 7.73 -4.90
CA ASP A 88 1.56 7.38 -5.87
C ASP A 88 1.30 8.09 -7.20
N ARG A 89 2.37 8.52 -7.87
CA ARG A 89 2.28 8.97 -9.27
C ARG A 89 2.03 7.76 -10.16
N TRP A 90 1.39 7.98 -11.32
CA TRP A 90 1.16 6.91 -12.31
C TRP A 90 2.46 6.14 -12.62
N ARG A 91 2.47 4.84 -12.27
CA ARG A 91 3.62 3.92 -12.40
C ARG A 91 4.92 4.44 -11.77
N GLN A 92 4.77 5.20 -10.70
CA GLN A 92 5.84 5.83 -9.94
C GLN A 92 5.56 5.70 -8.45
N ASP A 93 6.55 6.10 -7.68
CA ASP A 93 6.51 6.04 -6.22
C ASP A 93 5.89 7.33 -5.65
N GLN A 94 5.70 7.42 -4.33
CA GLN A 94 4.85 8.46 -3.69
C GLN A 94 5.24 9.89 -4.08
N THR A 95 4.26 10.72 -4.45
CA THR A 95 4.40 12.19 -4.60
C THR A 95 3.88 12.96 -3.38
N LEU A 96 2.93 12.40 -2.64
CA LEU A 96 2.42 12.95 -1.39
C LEU A 96 2.28 11.86 -0.33
N GLN A 97 2.64 12.18 0.91
CA GLN A 97 2.46 11.30 2.06
C GLN A 97 2.04 12.07 3.30
N LEU A 98 1.13 11.50 4.09
CA LEU A 98 0.89 11.88 5.49
C LEU A 98 1.49 10.79 6.37
N VAL A 99 2.43 11.14 7.24
CA VAL A 99 3.19 10.16 8.04
C VAL A 99 3.08 10.44 9.53
N SER A 100 3.04 9.37 10.32
CA SER A 100 3.19 9.38 11.78
C SER A 100 4.05 8.20 12.20
N LEU A 101 5.27 8.47 12.64
CA LEU A 101 6.30 7.49 12.95
C LEU A 101 6.81 7.71 14.38
N GLU A 102 7.02 6.62 15.10
CA GLU A 102 7.65 6.57 16.42
C GLU A 102 8.67 5.43 16.46
N ASN A 103 9.83 5.70 17.01
CA ASN A 103 10.85 4.72 17.37
C ASN A 103 11.50 5.14 18.70
N GLY A 104 10.94 4.66 19.80
CA GLY A 104 11.35 5.04 21.15
C GLY A 104 11.11 6.53 21.41
N THR A 105 12.21 7.27 21.60
CA THR A 105 12.14 8.73 21.82
C THR A 105 12.01 9.52 20.51
N ASP A 106 12.33 8.90 19.37
CA ASP A 106 12.30 9.55 18.07
C ASP A 106 10.90 9.52 17.50
N ARG A 107 10.37 10.70 17.14
CA ARG A 107 9.03 10.87 16.61
C ARG A 107 9.06 11.77 15.38
N ARG A 108 8.35 11.35 14.33
CA ARG A 108 8.20 12.13 13.10
C ARG A 108 6.74 12.11 12.68
N VAL A 109 6.14 13.29 12.61
CA VAL A 109 4.78 13.48 12.07
C VAL A 109 4.85 14.57 11.02
N GLY A 110 4.17 14.41 9.90
CA GLY A 110 4.08 15.48 8.93
C GLY A 110 3.53 15.10 7.56
N VAL A 111 3.62 16.08 6.68
CA VAL A 111 3.31 15.96 5.26
C VAL A 111 4.63 15.90 4.50
N GLN A 112 4.80 14.93 3.61
CA GLN A 112 5.94 14.83 2.72
C GLN A 112 5.48 15.01 1.27
N VAL A 113 6.15 15.90 0.54
CA VAL A 113 5.95 16.10 -0.89
C VAL A 113 7.24 15.70 -1.59
N ASN A 114 7.13 14.79 -2.58
CA ASN A 114 8.27 14.33 -3.36
C ASN A 114 8.07 14.70 -4.82
N ASP A 115 9.05 15.38 -5.40
CA ASP A 115 9.13 15.52 -6.85
C ASP A 115 9.69 14.22 -7.45
N ARG A 116 8.98 13.65 -8.42
CA ARG A 116 9.30 12.35 -9.02
C ARG A 116 9.52 12.52 -10.51
N PRO A 117 10.56 11.90 -11.10
CA PRO A 117 10.82 11.98 -12.53
C PRO A 117 9.70 11.31 -13.35
N ASP A 118 9.65 11.62 -14.65
CA ASP A 118 8.68 11.02 -15.57
C ASP A 118 8.96 9.55 -15.91
N THR A 119 10.17 9.07 -15.61
CA THR A 119 10.58 7.67 -15.82
C THR A 119 9.76 6.74 -14.93
N THR A 120 9.18 5.67 -15.48
CA THR A 120 8.36 4.71 -14.70
C THR A 120 9.21 3.70 -13.90
N LEU A 121 8.63 3.07 -12.88
CA LEU A 121 9.32 2.06 -12.06
C LEU A 121 9.68 0.80 -12.86
N THR A 122 8.93 0.52 -13.92
CA THR A 122 9.14 -0.61 -14.83
C THR A 122 10.10 -0.30 -15.98
N SER A 123 10.59 0.94 -16.11
CA SER A 123 11.56 1.29 -17.15
C SER A 123 12.88 0.55 -16.92
N PRO A 124 13.62 0.14 -17.97
CA PRO A 124 14.88 -0.62 -17.83
C PRO A 124 15.92 0.02 -16.90
N HIS A 125 15.90 1.35 -16.77
CA HIS A 125 16.80 2.12 -15.89
C HIS A 125 16.37 2.15 -14.40
N SER A 126 15.14 1.74 -14.08
CA SER A 126 14.53 1.85 -12.74
C SER A 126 14.51 0.52 -11.96
N VAL A 127 14.62 -0.62 -12.65
CA VAL A 127 14.57 -1.98 -12.06
C VAL A 127 15.74 -2.25 -11.11
N ALA A 128 16.81 -1.46 -11.16
CA ALA A 128 17.97 -1.59 -10.27
C ALA A 128 17.68 -1.20 -8.80
N GLY A 129 16.64 -0.42 -8.52
CA GLY A 129 16.28 0.04 -7.17
C GLY A 129 15.17 -0.74 -6.47
N MET A 130 14.60 -1.76 -7.12
CA MET A 130 13.47 -2.57 -6.63
C MET A 130 13.89 -3.94 -6.05
N ARG A 131 15.19 -4.15 -5.80
CA ARG A 131 15.72 -5.38 -5.19
C ARG A 131 15.96 -5.21 -3.71
#